data_AF-A0A0F9CPD4-F1
#
_entry.id   AF-A0A0F9CPD4-F1
#
_cell.length_a   1.000
_cell.length_b   1.000
_cell.length_c   1.000
_cell.angle_alpha   90.00
_cell.angle_beta   90.00
_cell.angle_gamma   90.00
#
_symmetry.space_group_name_H-M   'P 1'
#
loop_
_entity.id
_entity.type
_entity.pdbx_description
1 polymer ?
#
loop_
_entity_poly.entity_id
_entity_poly.type
_entity_poly.pdbx_seq_one_letter_code
_entity_poly.pdbx_strand_id
1 'polypeptide(L)'
;MEFNPDNLTDKDIVTRFKKLRQKFNGWIRIYKLKVYTRVACLYGQANYKSKLIRVNLRSPDPMNVLLHECVHAYLYEAKGARGHTKRFWRTFQRYGGEIMGYNKQMYKKAVQVDNERGYTKDETSN
;
A
#
# COMPACT_ATOMS: atom_id res chain seq x y z
N MET A 1 -11.75 -3.97 23.09
CA MET A 1 -11.32 -2.57 22.85
C MET A 1 -11.78 -2.21 21.45
N GLU A 2 -12.75 -1.32 21.33
CA GLU A 2 -13.19 -0.80 20.03
C GLU A 2 -12.12 0.15 19.46
N PHE A 3 -11.82 0.02 18.17
CA PHE A 3 -10.91 0.92 17.47
C PHE A 3 -11.58 2.29 17.34
N ASN A 4 -11.10 3.28 18.10
CA ASN A 4 -11.57 4.66 17.99
C ASN A 4 -10.61 5.45 17.08
N PRO A 5 -10.99 5.74 15.81
CA PRO A 5 -10.12 6.43 14.86
C PRO A 5 -9.78 7.88 15.26
N ASP A 6 -10.48 8.45 16.24
CA ASP A 6 -10.36 9.87 16.64
C ASP A 6 -9.09 10.21 17.45
N ASN A 7 -8.28 9.23 17.85
CA ASN A 7 -7.05 9.45 18.62
C ASN A 7 -5.75 9.21 17.82
N LEU A 8 -5.83 8.98 16.51
CA LEU A 8 -4.65 8.82 15.66
C LEU A 8 -4.00 10.17 15.36
N THR A 9 -2.74 10.34 15.80
CA THR A 9 -1.97 11.57 15.60
C THR A 9 -0.92 11.43 14.49
N ASP A 10 -0.37 12.56 14.03
CA ASP A 10 0.79 12.58 13.11
C ASP A 10 1.96 11.73 13.67
N LYS A 11 2.16 11.73 15.00
CA LYS A 11 3.22 10.99 15.68
C LYS A 11 3.04 9.47 15.53
N ASP A 12 1.79 8.99 15.54
CA ASP A 12 1.50 7.57 15.38
C ASP A 12 1.81 7.10 13.97
N ILE A 13 1.42 7.88 12.95
CA ILE A 13 1.73 7.59 11.54
C ILE A 13 3.25 7.61 11.32
N VAL A 14 3.96 8.60 11.87
CA VAL A 14 5.42 8.66 11.79
C VAL A 14 6.08 7.45 12.46
N THR A 15 5.58 7.03 13.63
CA THR A 15 6.08 5.87 14.36
C THR A 15 5.86 4.58 13.56
N ARG A 16 4.65 4.40 13.00
CA ARG A 16 4.35 3.27 12.12
C ARG A 16 5.25 3.26 10.89
N PHE A 17 5.48 4.42 10.28
CA PHE A 17 6.33 4.55 9.10
C PHE A 17 7.78 4.14 9.39
N LYS A 18 8.34 4.53 10.54
CA LYS A 18 9.68 4.08 10.98
C LYS A 18 9.75 2.55 11.10
N LYS A 19 8.73 1.92 11.71
CA LYS A 19 8.65 0.44 11.80
C LYS A 19 8.54 -0.22 10.43
N LEU A 20 7.74 0.35 9.52
CA LEU A 20 7.61 -0.16 8.14
C LEU A 20 8.93 -0.03 7.36
N ARG A 21 9.66 1.09 7.50
CA ARG A 21 10.99 1.25 6.87
C ARG A 21 11.96 0.13 7.25
N GLN A 22 11.94 -0.29 8.51
CA GLN A 22 12.74 -1.43 8.97
C GLN A 22 12.25 -2.75 8.35
N LYS A 23 10.93 -2.98 8.32
CA LYS A 23 10.32 -4.20 7.75
C LYS A 23 10.53 -4.37 6.25
N PHE A 24 10.60 -3.28 5.50
CA PHE A 24 10.89 -3.30 4.06
C PHE A 24 12.40 -3.29 3.80
N ASN A 25 13.23 -3.85 4.69
CA ASN A 25 14.69 -4.01 4.54
C ASN A 25 15.43 -2.77 4.02
N GLY A 26 14.97 -1.56 4.38
CA GLY A 26 15.57 -0.30 3.93
C GLY A 26 15.23 0.15 2.51
N TRP A 27 14.47 -0.60 1.72
CA TRP A 27 14.08 -0.21 0.34
C TRP A 27 13.35 1.13 0.28
N ILE A 28 12.50 1.41 1.27
CA ILE A 28 11.78 2.68 1.36
C ILE A 28 12.51 3.73 2.22
N ARG A 29 13.80 3.53 2.55
CA ARG A 29 14.58 4.45 3.40
C ARG A 29 14.68 5.85 2.79
N ILE A 30 14.78 5.92 1.46
CA ILE A 30 14.90 7.17 0.71
C ILE A 30 13.61 8.01 0.68
N TYR A 31 12.47 7.41 1.04
CA TYR A 31 11.17 8.09 0.98
C TYR A 31 10.93 8.93 2.23
N LYS A 32 10.62 10.21 2.08
CA LYS A 32 10.09 11.07 3.16
C LYS A 32 8.60 10.78 3.39
N LEU A 33 8.09 11.07 4.58
CA LEU A 33 6.66 11.02 4.90
C LEU A 33 6.13 12.44 5.10
N LYS A 34 4.96 12.74 4.55
CA LYS A 34 4.17 13.93 4.88
C LYS A 34 2.75 13.52 5.23
N VAL A 35 2.31 13.92 6.42
CA VAL A 35 0.96 13.65 6.93
C VAL A 35 0.11 14.90 6.71
N TYR A 36 -1.15 14.72 6.33
CA TYR A 36 -2.12 15.80 6.12
C TYR A 36 -3.33 15.57 7.01
N THR A 37 -3.79 16.63 7.68
CA THR A 37 -4.96 16.63 8.56
C THR A 37 -6.20 17.27 7.93
N ARG A 38 -6.06 17.83 6.72
CA ARG A 38 -7.17 18.45 5.97
C ARG A 38 -7.83 17.44 5.05
N VAL A 39 -9.12 17.65 4.75
CA VAL A 39 -9.82 16.87 3.72
C VAL A 39 -9.05 17.04 2.41
N ALA A 40 -8.67 15.91 1.80
CA ALA A 40 -7.92 15.86 0.56
C ALA A 40 -8.62 14.90 -0.40
N CYS A 41 -8.45 15.11 -1.70
CA CYS A 41 -9.03 14.24 -2.73
C CYS A 41 -8.46 12.80 -2.73
N LEU A 42 -7.31 12.58 -2.06
CA LEU A 42 -6.66 11.28 -1.95
C LEU A 42 -6.45 10.91 -0.48
N TYR A 43 -6.66 9.63 -0.15
CA TYR A 43 -6.31 9.09 1.17
C TYR A 43 -4.80 8.94 1.35
N GLY A 44 -4.07 8.56 0.29
CA GLY A 44 -2.62 8.40 0.30
C GLY A 44 -2.02 8.55 -1.10
N GLN A 45 -0.70 8.76 -1.15
CA GLN A 45 0.05 8.76 -2.41
C GLN A 45 1.55 8.52 -2.19
N ALA A 46 2.14 7.55 -2.88
CA ALA A 46 3.57 7.43 -3.10
C ALA A 46 3.99 8.15 -4.39
N ASN A 47 4.84 9.17 -4.28
CA ASN A 47 5.49 9.83 -5.40
C ASN A 47 6.93 9.32 -5.56
N TYR A 48 7.17 8.59 -6.65
CA TYR A 48 8.44 7.94 -6.92
C TYR A 48 9.55 8.91 -7.35
N LYS A 49 9.20 10.06 -7.98
CA LYS A 49 10.17 11.05 -8.46
C LYS A 49 10.72 11.88 -7.29
N SER A 50 9.85 12.37 -6.41
CA SER A 50 10.25 13.16 -5.24
C SER A 50 10.54 12.33 -3.99
N LYS A 51 10.45 11.00 -4.08
CA LYS A 51 10.62 10.05 -2.97
C LYS A 51 9.81 10.50 -1.75
N LEU A 52 8.51 10.68 -1.94
CA LEU A 52 7.60 11.22 -0.92
C LEU A 52 6.36 10.34 -0.80
N ILE A 53 6.06 9.90 0.42
CA ILE A 53 4.80 9.25 0.78
C ILE A 53 3.93 10.28 1.49
N ARG A 54 2.69 10.41 1.02
CA ARG A 54 1.65 11.27 1.58
C ARG A 54 0.56 10.41 2.20
N VAL A 55 0.11 10.75 3.39
CA VAL A 55 -1.03 10.07 4.05
C VAL A 55 -1.97 11.12 4.63
N ASN A 56 -3.27 10.94 4.40
CA ASN A 56 -4.32 11.75 4.97
C ASN A 56 -4.84 11.10 6.26
N LEU A 57 -4.69 11.78 7.39
CA LEU A 57 -5.17 11.30 8.69
C LEU A 57 -6.70 11.16 8.75
N ARG A 58 -7.44 11.94 7.95
CA ARG A 58 -8.90 11.84 7.88
C ARG A 58 -9.39 10.69 7.00
N SER A 59 -8.48 9.86 6.47
CA SER A 59 -8.90 8.62 5.80
C SER A 59 -9.53 7.67 6.81
N PRO A 60 -10.48 6.81 6.41
CA PRO A 60 -11.12 5.85 7.33
C PRO A 60 -10.14 4.92 8.06
N ASP A 61 -8.97 4.66 7.46
CA ASP A 61 -7.88 3.91 8.10
C ASP A 61 -6.51 4.41 7.60
N PRO A 62 -5.92 5.42 8.26
CA PRO A 62 -4.67 6.04 7.80
C PRO A 62 -3.47 5.11 8.00
N MET A 63 -3.54 4.13 8.89
CA MET A 63 -2.47 3.15 9.12
C MET A 63 -2.38 2.16 7.97
N ASN A 64 -3.53 1.68 7.49
CA ASN A 64 -3.60 0.77 6.36
C ASN A 64 -3.31 1.49 5.04
N VAL A 65 -3.74 2.75 4.91
CA VAL A 65 -3.33 3.63 3.80
C VAL A 65 -1.80 3.85 3.79
N LEU A 66 -1.18 4.12 4.94
CA LEU A 66 0.28 4.26 5.01
C LEU A 66 0.98 2.98 4.51
N LEU A 67 0.52 1.80 4.93
CA LEU A 67 1.08 0.54 4.47
C LEU A 67 0.90 0.37 2.95
N HIS A 68 -0.27 0.73 2.42
CA HIS A 68 -0.57 0.67 1.00
C HIS A 68 0.46 1.45 0.17
N GLU A 69 0.73 2.70 0.56
CA GLU A 69 1.71 3.55 -0.12
C GLU A 69 3.15 3.06 0.07
N CYS A 70 3.46 2.48 1.24
CA CYS A 70 4.78 1.86 1.47
C CYS A 70 5.01 0.65 0.57
N VAL A 71 3.98 -0.16 0.30
CA VAL A 71 4.09 -1.30 -0.63
C VAL A 71 4.31 -0.84 -2.07
N HIS A 72 3.64 0.24 -2.50
CA HIS A 72 3.92 0.85 -3.82
C HIS A 72 5.38 1.29 -3.92
N ALA A 73 5.86 2.05 -2.93
CA ALA A 73 7.25 2.50 -2.90
C ALA A 73 8.23 1.31 -2.91
N TYR A 74 7.99 0.29 -2.08
CA TYR A 74 8.84 -0.90 -2.02
C TYR A 74 8.90 -1.65 -3.36
N LEU A 75 7.76 -1.94 -3.97
CA LEU A 75 7.72 -2.69 -5.23
C LEU A 75 8.27 -1.89 -6.41
N TYR A 76 8.12 -0.57 -6.38
CA TYR A 76 8.74 0.31 -7.36
C TYR A 76 10.26 0.28 -7.24
N GLU A 77 10.84 0.47 -6.05
CA GLU A 77 12.30 0.43 -5.89
C GLU A 77 12.89 -0.96 -6.14
N ALA A 78 12.22 -2.02 -5.66
CA ALA A 78 12.77 -3.37 -5.73
C ALA A 78 12.62 -4.03 -7.12
N LYS A 79 11.59 -3.63 -7.90
CA LYS A 79 11.20 -4.35 -9.12
C LYS A 79 10.73 -3.44 -10.27
N GLY A 80 10.73 -2.12 -10.11
CA GLY A 80 10.18 -1.18 -11.10
C GLY A 80 8.67 -1.30 -11.31
N ALA A 81 7.95 -2.00 -10.42
CA ALA A 81 6.54 -2.28 -10.60
C ALA A 81 5.68 -1.06 -10.29
N ARG A 82 4.64 -0.83 -11.11
CA ARG A 82 3.64 0.24 -10.92
C ARG A 82 2.25 -0.38 -10.82
N GLY A 83 1.44 0.10 -9.88
CA GLY A 83 0.02 -0.24 -9.76
C GLY A 83 -0.30 -1.50 -8.92
N HIS A 84 -1.61 -1.79 -8.82
CA HIS A 84 -2.19 -2.77 -7.90
C HIS A 84 -2.22 -4.20 -8.46
N THR A 85 -1.07 -4.77 -8.78
CA THR A 85 -0.97 -6.17 -9.25
C THR A 85 -1.28 -7.20 -8.14
N LYS A 86 -1.46 -8.49 -8.47
CA LYS A 86 -1.58 -9.55 -7.46
C LYS A 86 -0.37 -9.58 -6.51
N ARG A 87 0.84 -9.30 -7.02
CA ARG A 87 2.05 -9.16 -6.21
C ARG A 87 1.95 -8.01 -5.20
N PHE A 88 1.37 -6.87 -5.60
CA PHE A 88 1.06 -5.77 -4.69
C PHE A 88 0.21 -6.27 -3.52
N TRP A 89 -0.93 -6.89 -3.81
CA TRP A 89 -1.87 -7.33 -2.76
C TRP A 89 -1.30 -8.43 -1.86
N ARG A 90 -0.57 -9.40 -2.42
CA ARG A 90 0.15 -10.41 -1.64
C ARG A 90 1.18 -9.79 -0.70
N THR A 91 1.92 -8.78 -1.17
CA THR A 91 2.89 -8.06 -0.36
C THR A 91 2.19 -7.26 0.73
N PHE A 92 1.12 -6.56 0.38
CA PHE A 92 0.30 -5.80 1.31
C PHE A 92 -0.25 -6.66 2.46
N GLN A 93 -0.87 -7.81 2.15
CA GLN A 93 -1.33 -8.77 3.16
C GLN A 93 -0.16 -9.34 3.99
N ARG A 94 0.96 -9.72 3.35
CA ARG A 94 2.15 -10.24 4.06
C ARG A 94 2.68 -9.28 5.14
N TYR A 95 2.55 -7.98 4.93
CA TYR A 95 2.99 -6.96 5.90
C TYR A 95 1.86 -6.50 6.86
N GLY A 96 0.74 -7.21 6.88
CA GLY A 96 -0.39 -6.98 7.80
C GLY A 96 -1.41 -5.96 7.29
N GLY A 97 -1.54 -5.80 5.98
CA GLY A 97 -2.54 -4.93 5.37
C GLY A 97 -3.87 -5.63 5.18
N GLU A 98 -4.95 -4.92 5.47
CA GLU A 98 -6.32 -5.41 5.36
C GLU A 98 -6.98 -4.87 4.10
N ILE A 99 -7.63 -5.73 3.31
CA ILE A 99 -8.31 -5.31 2.08
C ILE A 99 -9.69 -4.77 2.46
N MET A 100 -9.83 -3.45 2.43
CA MET A 100 -10.99 -2.72 2.92
C MET A 100 -11.89 -2.21 1.79
N GLY A 101 -13.09 -1.72 2.14
CA GLY A 101 -14.08 -1.23 1.18
C GLY A 101 -13.52 -0.25 0.13
N TYR A 102 -12.68 0.71 0.52
CA TYR A 102 -12.13 1.73 -0.38
C TYR A 102 -11.13 1.19 -1.42
N ASN A 103 -10.62 -0.04 -1.26
CA ASN A 103 -9.66 -0.64 -2.18
C ASN A 103 -10.02 -2.07 -2.65
N LYS A 104 -11.17 -2.59 -2.20
CA LYS A 104 -11.71 -3.92 -2.53
C LYS A 104 -11.95 -4.12 -4.02
N GLN A 105 -12.41 -3.09 -4.73
CA GLN A 105 -12.65 -3.18 -6.18
C GLN A 105 -11.33 -3.36 -6.96
N MET A 106 -10.28 -2.63 -6.59
CA MET A 106 -8.96 -2.77 -7.20
C MET A 106 -8.37 -4.16 -6.94
N TYR A 107 -8.53 -4.69 -5.72
CA TYR A 107 -8.16 -6.06 -5.41
C TYR A 107 -8.92 -7.09 -6.26
N LYS A 108 -10.25 -6.97 -6.34
CA LYS A 108 -11.08 -7.86 -7.18
C LYS A 108 -10.61 -7.86 -8.64
N LYS A 109 -10.37 -6.68 -9.21
CA LYS A 109 -9.85 -6.55 -10.58
C LYS A 109 -8.48 -7.21 -10.75
N ALA A 110 -7.57 -7.04 -9.80
CA ALA A 110 -6.24 -7.66 -9.85
C ALA A 110 -6.31 -9.19 -9.80
N VAL A 111 -7.27 -9.76 -9.08
CA VAL A 111 -7.53 -11.21 -9.05
C VAL A 111 -8.16 -11.68 -10.35
N GLN A 112 -9.14 -10.95 -10.89
CA GLN A 112 -9.78 -11.27 -12.18
C GLN A 112 -8.77 -11.33 -13.32
N VAL A 113 -7.94 -10.29 -13.49
CA VAL A 113 -6.92 -10.26 -14.55
C VAL A 113 -5.90 -11.40 -14.41
N ASP A 114 -5.56 -11.81 -13.20
CA ASP A 114 -4.66 -12.94 -12.96
C ASP A 114 -5.31 -14.27 -13.32
N ASN A 115 -6.60 -14.45 -13.01
CA ASN A 115 -7.37 -15.63 -13.39
C ASN A 115 -7.64 -15.70 -14.91
N GLU A 116 -7.87 -14.55 -15.56
CA GLU A 116 -8.01 -14.44 -17.03
C GLU A 116 -6.72 -14.80 -17.76
N ARG A 117 -5.55 -14.46 -17.17
CA ARG A 117 -4.24 -14.94 -17.64
C ARG A 117 -4.00 -16.43 -17.37
N GLY A 118 -4.87 -17.06 -16.59
CA GLY A 118 -4.83 -18.46 -16.18
C GLY A 118 -5.72 -19.41 -16.99
N TYR A 119 -6.21 -18.99 -18.16
CA TYR A 119 -6.78 -19.90 -19.18
C TYR A 119 -6.19 -19.62 -20.57
N THR A 120 -4.91 -19.96 -20.71
CA THR A 120 -4.43 -20.76 -21.85
C THR A 120 -3.90 -22.07 -21.27
N LYS A 121 -4.81 -23.01 -21.01
CA LYS A 121 -4.46 -24.43 -21.04
C LYS A 121 -4.29 -24.77 -22.52
N ASP A 122 -3.04 -24.91 -22.93
CA ASP A 122 -2.53 -25.85 -23.95
C ASP A 122 -1.25 -25.26 -24.55
N GLU A 123 -0.12 -25.56 -23.91
CA GLU A 123 1.06 -26.01 -24.64
C GLU A 123 1.64 -27.20 -23.86
N THR A 124 1.22 -28.37 -24.33
CA THR A 124 1.84 -29.68 -24.20
C THR A 124 3.37 -29.62 -24.27
N SER A 125 4.05 -30.34 -23.38
CA SER A 125 5.00 -31.41 -23.74
C SER A 125 5.61 -32.04 -22.47
N ASN A 126 5.34 -33.35 -22.34
CA ASN A 126 6.06 -34.42 -21.63
C ASN A 126 7.10 -34.07 -20.56
#